data_AF-A0A951VJD8-F1
#
_entry.id   AF-A0A951VJD8-F1
#
_cell.length_a   1.000
_cell.length_b   1.000
_cell.length_c   1.000
_cell.angle_alpha   90.00
_cell.angle_beta   90.00
_cell.angle_gamma   90.00
#
_symmetry.space_group_name_H-M   'P 1'
#
loop_
_entity.id
_entity.type
_entity.pdbx_description
1 polymer ?
#
loop_
_entity_poly.entity_id
_entity_poly.type
_entity_poly.pdbx_seq_one_letter_code
_entity_poly.pdbx_strand_id
1 'polypeptide(L)'
;MKIFADNTIIKDFINQNNYSDASKTLFEIQKNDWQMLKNGVNSLSAVKTKSFQFDGFKIKAQFNAGRMTSTSAKVDSKSISERKCFLCVENLPEQQRGILYNNYIILCNPFPIFPEHFTITHKEHQPQRIVDTFSDMIDISRDLSEYYSVIYNGPRCGASAPDHLHFQAGNKFFMPIDDEFHLIKNEYGKEIYESDDLSMFAVDDGIRKFISIESIDRDLVIKTFSRFYKIYSEIMNEDREPLMNLISFYEAEYGWRVIIFLRSKHRPAAFFAEDESKMLVSPAAIDIGGVCVFPREEDFNRITKEQLADIFKEVFVDRSELEKIIIECTKI
;
A
#
# COMPACT_ATOMS: atom_id res chain seq x y z
N MET A 1 17.44 18.03 16.42
CA MET A 1 16.48 17.50 15.43
C MET A 1 15.22 17.08 16.21
N LYS A 2 14.20 17.96 16.30
CA LYS A 2 13.10 17.80 17.29
C LYS A 2 12.13 16.65 17.00
N ILE A 3 12.16 16.12 15.79
CA ILE A 3 11.20 15.14 15.29
C ILE A 3 11.64 13.71 15.59
N PHE A 4 12.93 13.45 15.79
CA PHE A 4 13.38 12.08 16.00
C PHE A 4 13.13 11.64 17.44
N ALA A 5 12.80 10.36 17.59
CA ALA A 5 12.62 9.75 18.90
C ALA A 5 13.95 9.78 19.67
N ASP A 6 13.93 10.44 20.82
CA ASP A 6 15.06 10.50 21.75
C ASP A 6 14.84 9.53 22.90
N ASN A 7 14.89 8.23 22.57
CA ASN A 7 14.70 7.14 23.53
C ASN A 7 15.85 6.14 23.39
N THR A 8 16.49 5.79 24.52
CA THR A 8 17.67 4.92 24.53
C THR A 8 17.39 3.55 23.93
N ILE A 9 16.24 2.95 24.23
CA ILE A 9 15.86 1.61 23.72
C ILE A 9 15.71 1.66 22.19
N ILE A 10 15.04 2.68 21.65
CA ILE A 10 14.91 2.87 20.20
C ILE A 10 16.29 3.04 19.55
N LYS A 11 17.18 3.82 20.16
CA LYS A 11 18.55 4.02 19.67
C LYS A 11 19.34 2.71 19.66
N ASP A 12 19.21 1.89 20.70
CA ASP A 12 19.89 0.61 20.81
C ASP A 12 19.42 -0.37 19.73
N PHE A 13 18.11 -0.40 19.41
CA PHE A 13 17.58 -1.19 18.30
C PHE A 13 18.09 -0.70 16.94
N ILE A 14 18.11 0.62 16.71
CA ILE A 14 18.64 1.19 15.45
C ILE A 14 20.12 0.87 15.27
N ASN A 15 20.93 0.93 16.34
CA ASN A 15 22.35 0.57 16.31
C ASN A 15 22.58 -0.90 15.94
N GLN A 16 21.58 -1.75 16.13
CA GLN A 16 21.59 -3.18 15.77
C GLN A 16 20.91 -3.44 14.41
N ASN A 17 20.52 -2.39 13.67
CA ASN A 17 19.70 -2.46 12.46
C ASN A 17 18.34 -3.16 12.66
N ASN A 18 17.82 -3.19 13.89
CA ASN A 18 16.52 -3.78 14.20
C ASN A 18 15.42 -2.71 14.12
N TYR A 19 15.06 -2.35 12.89
CA TYR A 19 14.04 -1.32 12.65
C TYR A 19 12.62 -1.78 12.98
N SER A 20 12.33 -3.08 12.95
CA SER A 20 11.06 -3.64 13.40
C SER A 20 10.79 -3.35 14.88
N ASP A 21 11.69 -3.73 15.78
CA ASP A 21 11.49 -3.50 17.22
C ASP A 21 11.60 -2.01 17.58
N ALA A 22 12.45 -1.26 16.87
CA ALA A 22 12.48 0.19 17.00
C ALA A 22 11.11 0.82 16.66
N SER A 23 10.51 0.44 15.53
CA SER A 23 9.22 0.97 15.06
C SER A 23 8.07 0.58 15.99
N LYS A 24 8.04 -0.68 16.46
CA LYS A 24 7.07 -1.16 17.44
C LYS A 24 7.18 -0.39 18.77
N THR A 25 8.40 -0.18 19.25
CA THR A 25 8.67 0.61 20.47
C THR A 25 8.23 2.06 20.30
N LEU A 26 8.53 2.69 19.15
CA LEU A 26 8.04 4.03 18.82
C LEU A 26 6.51 4.11 18.86
N PHE A 27 5.83 3.11 18.30
CA PHE A 27 4.38 3.07 18.26
C PHE A 27 3.77 3.01 19.67
N GLU A 28 4.27 2.14 20.54
CA GLU A 28 3.79 2.01 21.91
C GLU A 28 4.02 3.29 22.73
N ILE A 29 5.15 3.97 22.54
CA ILE A 29 5.40 5.27 23.18
C ILE A 29 4.40 6.32 22.66
N GLN A 30 4.32 6.51 21.34
CA GLN A 30 3.48 7.57 20.77
C GLN A 30 1.98 7.32 20.98
N LYS A 31 1.53 6.07 21.05
CA LYS A 31 0.13 5.73 21.36
C LYS A 31 -0.29 6.21 22.75
N ASN A 32 0.67 6.40 23.66
CA ASN A 32 0.43 6.96 25.00
C ASN A 32 0.63 8.47 25.04
N ASP A 33 1.68 8.98 24.41
CA ASP A 33 2.14 10.37 24.54
C ASP A 33 1.50 11.34 23.54
N TRP A 34 1.05 10.83 22.38
CA TRP A 34 0.47 11.63 21.32
C TRP A 34 -1.03 11.38 21.18
N GLN A 35 -1.83 12.33 21.69
CA GLN A 35 -3.30 12.19 21.80
C GLN A 35 -3.99 11.89 20.46
N MET A 36 -3.50 12.44 19.34
CA MET A 36 -4.09 12.19 18.03
C MET A 36 -3.94 10.73 17.61
N LEU A 37 -2.75 10.15 17.78
CA LEU A 37 -2.53 8.72 17.51
C LEU A 37 -3.35 7.85 18.46
N LYS A 38 -3.36 8.18 19.76
CA LYS A 38 -4.19 7.47 20.75
C LYS A 38 -5.66 7.40 20.33
N ASN A 39 -6.22 8.53 19.92
CA ASN A 39 -7.60 8.61 19.44
C ASN A 39 -7.80 7.78 18.15
N GLY A 40 -6.86 7.86 17.21
CA GLY A 40 -6.89 7.07 15.99
C GLY A 40 -6.92 5.56 16.28
N VAL A 41 -6.02 5.08 17.14
CA VAL A 41 -5.96 3.66 17.54
C VAL A 41 -7.22 3.24 18.28
N ASN A 42 -7.71 4.06 19.23
CA ASN A 42 -8.95 3.76 19.95
C ASN A 42 -10.17 3.68 19.01
N SER A 43 -10.19 4.43 17.91
CA SER A 43 -11.28 4.37 16.94
C SER A 43 -11.40 3.01 16.23
N LEU A 44 -10.32 2.22 16.19
CA LEU A 44 -10.33 0.88 15.60
C LEU A 44 -11.27 -0.09 16.35
N SER A 45 -11.57 0.14 17.63
CA SER A 45 -12.54 -0.69 18.35
C SER A 45 -13.98 -0.51 17.88
N ALA A 46 -14.27 0.59 17.17
CA ALA A 46 -15.58 0.88 16.60
C ALA A 46 -15.72 0.39 15.15
N VAL A 47 -14.63 -0.14 14.56
CA VAL A 47 -14.63 -0.68 13.20
C VAL A 47 -15.55 -1.89 13.11
N LYS A 48 -16.38 -1.93 12.07
CA LYS A 48 -17.22 -3.09 11.73
C LYS A 48 -16.69 -3.76 10.49
N THR A 49 -16.76 -5.08 10.43
CA THR A 49 -16.31 -5.85 9.27
C THR A 49 -17.34 -6.85 8.81
N LYS A 50 -17.44 -7.05 7.50
CA LYS A 50 -18.08 -8.23 6.89
C LYS A 50 -17.18 -8.78 5.80
N SER A 51 -17.26 -10.08 5.54
CA SER A 51 -16.40 -10.74 4.55
C SER A 51 -17.22 -11.25 3.38
N PHE A 52 -16.69 -11.08 2.18
CA PHE A 52 -17.24 -11.65 0.95
C PHE A 52 -16.28 -12.72 0.46
N GLN A 53 -16.78 -13.96 0.38
CA GLN A 53 -16.02 -15.09 -0.14
C GLN A 53 -16.08 -15.09 -1.67
N PHE A 54 -14.91 -15.12 -2.30
CA PHE A 54 -14.73 -15.42 -3.73
C PHE A 54 -14.15 -16.83 -3.86
N ASP A 55 -13.98 -17.29 -5.10
CA ASP A 55 -13.34 -18.57 -5.33
C ASP A 55 -11.83 -18.42 -5.03
N GLY A 56 -11.28 -19.28 -4.16
CA GLY A 56 -9.88 -19.20 -3.70
C GLY A 56 -9.49 -18.09 -2.71
N PHE A 57 -10.27 -17.02 -2.51
CA PHE A 57 -9.90 -15.89 -1.63
C PHE A 57 -11.09 -15.13 -1.03
N LYS A 58 -10.85 -14.23 -0.08
CA LYS A 58 -11.90 -13.36 0.49
C LYS A 58 -11.50 -11.89 0.49
N ILE A 59 -12.51 -11.02 0.44
CA ILE A 59 -12.35 -9.59 0.66
C ILE A 59 -13.16 -9.18 1.89
N LYS A 60 -12.49 -8.51 2.84
CA LYS A 60 -13.11 -7.91 4.02
C LYS A 60 -13.57 -6.50 3.66
N ALA A 61 -14.86 -6.22 3.76
CA ALA A 61 -15.34 -4.84 3.83
C ALA A 61 -15.19 -4.34 5.27
N GLN A 62 -14.70 -3.12 5.43
CA GLN A 62 -14.43 -2.50 6.73
C GLN A 62 -15.12 -1.14 6.81
N PHE A 63 -16.04 -0.95 7.76
CA PHE A 63 -16.50 0.39 8.12
C PHE A 63 -15.48 1.05 9.05
N ASN A 64 -14.91 2.18 8.62
CA ASN A 64 -13.95 2.95 9.42
C ASN A 64 -14.14 4.46 9.18
N ALA A 65 -14.94 5.11 10.03
CA ALA A 65 -15.21 6.54 9.95
C ALA A 65 -13.95 7.43 10.06
N GLY A 66 -12.88 6.94 10.71
CA GLY A 66 -11.60 7.64 10.82
C GLY A 66 -10.91 7.87 9.47
N ARG A 67 -11.35 7.19 8.41
CA ARG A 67 -10.81 7.30 7.05
C ARG A 67 -11.55 8.31 6.16
N MET A 68 -12.53 9.01 6.70
CA MET A 68 -13.32 10.02 5.97
C MET A 68 -12.43 11.06 5.27
N THR A 69 -11.48 11.67 5.98
CA THR A 69 -10.60 12.71 5.44
C THR A 69 -9.67 12.17 4.34
N SER A 70 -9.06 11.00 4.55
CA SER A 70 -8.14 10.40 3.58
C SER A 70 -8.85 9.92 2.31
N THR A 71 -10.04 9.34 2.44
CA THR A 71 -10.78 8.81 1.28
C THR A 71 -11.38 9.95 0.44
N SER A 72 -11.80 11.04 1.08
CA SER A 72 -12.36 12.23 0.41
C SER A 72 -11.31 13.28 0.01
N ALA A 73 -10.02 13.03 0.25
CA ALA A 73 -8.96 13.97 -0.04
C ALA A 73 -9.00 14.43 -1.50
N LYS A 74 -8.95 15.76 -1.69
CA LYS A 74 -8.79 16.40 -2.99
C LYS A 74 -7.31 16.39 -3.34
N VAL A 75 -6.98 15.76 -4.46
CA VAL A 75 -5.60 15.58 -4.94
C VAL A 75 -5.40 16.23 -6.32
N ASP A 76 -6.29 17.15 -6.69
CA ASP A 76 -6.08 18.00 -7.85
C ASP A 76 -4.98 19.03 -7.56
N SER A 77 -4.28 19.47 -8.62
CA SER A 77 -3.12 20.35 -8.50
C SER A 77 -3.40 21.65 -7.75
N LYS A 78 -4.62 22.19 -7.87
CA LYS A 78 -5.02 23.42 -7.18
C LYS A 78 -5.10 23.17 -5.68
N SER A 79 -5.87 22.16 -5.25
CA SER A 79 -5.99 21.78 -3.84
C SER A 79 -4.63 21.45 -3.20
N ILE A 80 -3.73 20.80 -3.94
CA ILE A 80 -2.38 20.48 -3.48
C ILE A 80 -1.54 21.75 -3.29
N SER A 81 -1.57 22.68 -4.25
CA SER A 81 -0.79 23.92 -4.16
C SER A 81 -1.24 24.86 -3.04
N GLU A 82 -2.50 24.77 -2.61
CA GLU A 82 -3.10 25.62 -1.59
C GLU A 82 -2.91 25.09 -0.16
N ARG A 83 -2.58 23.79 0.00
CA ARG A 83 -2.37 23.17 1.31
C ARG A 83 -0.89 23.13 1.68
N LYS A 84 -0.58 23.18 2.98
CA LYS A 84 0.74 22.76 3.48
C LYS A 84 0.84 21.24 3.40
N CYS A 85 1.93 20.73 2.83
CA CYS A 85 2.15 19.28 2.81
C CYS A 85 2.37 18.77 4.24
N PHE A 86 1.46 17.89 4.69
CA PHE A 86 1.45 17.34 6.05
C PHE A 86 2.51 16.26 6.29
N LEU A 87 3.32 15.93 5.27
CA LEU A 87 4.44 14.99 5.38
C LEU A 87 5.80 15.70 5.48
N CYS A 88 5.87 17.00 5.18
CA CYS A 88 7.10 17.77 5.39
C CYS A 88 7.40 17.91 6.88
N VAL A 89 8.67 17.72 7.22
CA VAL A 89 9.23 17.77 8.58
C VAL A 89 8.72 18.99 9.36
N GLU A 90 8.74 20.17 8.76
CA GLU A 90 8.32 21.43 9.36
C GLU A 90 6.81 21.55 9.61
N ASN A 91 6.00 20.70 8.96
CA ASN A 91 4.53 20.69 9.07
C ASN A 91 4.00 19.49 9.87
N LEU A 92 4.87 18.57 10.33
CA LEU A 92 4.47 17.47 11.18
C LEU A 92 3.90 18.00 12.51
N PRO A 93 2.89 17.35 13.10
CA PRO A 93 2.41 17.66 14.43
C PRO A 93 3.56 17.72 15.45
N GLU A 94 3.57 18.73 16.32
CA GLU A 94 4.69 18.97 17.26
C GLU A 94 4.98 17.78 18.18
N GLN A 95 3.97 16.97 18.49
CA GLN A 95 4.10 15.77 19.34
C GLN A 95 4.58 14.55 18.55
N GLN A 96 4.44 14.53 17.23
CA GLN A 96 4.80 13.38 16.42
C GLN A 96 6.32 13.21 16.44
N ARG A 97 6.75 11.99 16.70
CA ARG A 97 8.15 11.55 16.64
C ARG A 97 8.34 10.54 15.53
N GLY A 98 9.58 10.38 15.09
CA GLY A 98 9.94 9.43 14.04
C GLY A 98 11.29 8.76 14.25
N ILE A 99 11.51 7.69 13.51
CA ILE A 99 12.81 7.01 13.41
C ILE A 99 13.43 7.38 12.07
N LEU A 100 14.70 7.78 12.08
CA LEU A 100 15.46 8.02 10.87
C LEU A 100 15.83 6.68 10.24
N TYR A 101 15.48 6.49 8.97
CA TYR A 101 15.88 5.33 8.17
C TYR A 101 16.44 5.84 6.84
N ASN A 102 17.77 5.84 6.65
CA ASN A 102 18.41 6.41 5.46
C ASN A 102 17.85 7.79 5.10
N ASN A 103 17.18 7.93 3.95
CA ASN A 103 16.54 9.16 3.48
C ASN A 103 15.07 9.35 3.91
N TYR A 104 14.57 8.45 4.75
CA TYR A 104 13.18 8.39 5.20
C TYR A 104 13.05 8.63 6.70
N ILE A 105 11.81 8.93 7.11
CA ILE A 105 11.39 8.99 8.50
C ILE A 105 10.20 8.04 8.66
N ILE A 106 10.32 7.06 9.55
CA ILE A 106 9.23 6.17 9.96
C ILE A 106 8.39 6.90 11.02
N LEU A 107 7.13 7.19 10.71
CA LEU A 107 6.19 7.91 11.55
C LEU A 107 4.97 7.05 11.85
N CYS A 108 4.45 7.09 13.08
CA CYS A 108 3.16 6.47 13.38
C CYS A 108 2.03 7.20 12.66
N ASN A 109 1.14 6.47 11.99
CA ASN A 109 0.02 7.02 11.25
C ASN A 109 -1.17 7.28 12.20
N PRO A 110 -1.60 8.53 12.40
CA PRO A 110 -2.69 8.86 13.34
C PRO A 110 -4.08 8.48 12.83
N PHE A 111 -4.23 8.07 11.57
CA PHE A 111 -5.49 7.62 10.98
C PHE A 111 -5.40 6.15 10.56
N PRO A 112 -5.23 5.21 11.52
CA PRO A 112 -4.87 3.83 11.21
C PRO A 112 -5.97 3.04 10.49
N ILE A 113 -5.53 2.00 9.78
CA ILE A 113 -6.37 0.89 9.28
C ILE A 113 -5.86 -0.39 9.94
N PHE A 114 -4.54 -0.58 9.94
CA PHE A 114 -3.83 -1.60 10.72
C PHE A 114 -3.82 -1.27 12.22
N PRO A 115 -3.73 -2.28 13.11
CA PRO A 115 -3.48 -2.06 14.53
C PRO A 115 -2.26 -1.19 14.81
N GLU A 116 -1.15 -1.48 14.13
CA GLU A 116 0.06 -0.68 14.07
C GLU A 116 0.27 -0.23 12.63
N HIS A 117 0.11 1.07 12.38
CA HIS A 117 0.18 1.65 11.04
C HIS A 117 1.23 2.76 11.03
N PHE A 118 2.14 2.70 10.07
CA PHE A 118 3.17 3.69 9.84
C PHE A 118 3.03 4.38 8.50
N THR A 119 3.43 5.65 8.46
CA THR A 119 3.75 6.39 7.24
C THR A 119 5.25 6.59 7.19
N ILE A 120 5.89 6.11 6.14
CA ILE A 120 7.34 6.16 5.96
C ILE A 120 7.62 7.20 4.89
N THR A 121 7.91 8.43 5.33
CA THR A 121 8.00 9.58 4.43
C THR A 121 9.44 9.92 4.09
N HIS A 122 9.70 10.33 2.85
CA HIS A 122 11.00 10.84 2.47
C HIS A 122 11.30 12.17 3.20
N LYS A 123 12.55 12.42 3.58
CA LYS A 123 12.93 13.65 4.32
C LYS A 123 12.74 14.92 3.50
N GLU A 124 12.99 14.84 2.21
CA GLU A 124 12.80 15.94 1.27
C GLU A 124 11.44 15.83 0.58
N HIS A 125 10.82 16.99 0.34
CA HIS A 125 9.58 17.07 -0.44
C HIS A 125 9.89 16.79 -1.91
N GLN A 126 9.49 15.61 -2.37
CA GLN A 126 9.65 15.20 -3.76
C GLN A 126 8.43 14.39 -4.23
N PRO A 127 8.11 14.37 -5.54
CA PRO A 127 6.93 13.69 -6.05
C PRO A 127 6.84 12.22 -5.66
N GLN A 128 5.62 11.72 -5.44
CA GLN A 128 5.35 10.30 -5.23
C GLN A 128 5.63 9.52 -6.54
N ARG A 129 6.76 8.81 -6.58
CA ARG A 129 7.20 8.07 -7.77
C ARG A 129 8.05 6.84 -7.39
N ILE A 130 7.66 5.64 -7.81
CA ILE A 130 8.26 4.37 -7.40
C ILE A 130 9.52 4.01 -8.16
N VAL A 131 9.62 4.36 -9.46
CA VAL A 131 10.74 3.88 -10.30
C VAL A 131 12.10 4.33 -9.78
N ASP A 132 12.15 5.50 -9.15
CA ASP A 132 13.37 6.09 -8.61
C ASP A 132 13.71 5.53 -7.21
N THR A 133 12.74 4.91 -6.51
CA THR A 133 12.84 4.55 -5.09
C THR A 133 12.37 3.13 -4.77
N PHE A 134 12.23 2.27 -5.79
CA PHE A 134 11.80 0.89 -5.59
C PHE A 134 12.81 0.10 -4.74
N SER A 135 14.11 0.32 -4.95
CA SER A 135 15.17 -0.27 -4.11
C SER A 135 14.99 0.05 -2.64
N ASP A 136 14.56 1.29 -2.33
CA ASP A 136 14.35 1.72 -0.95
C ASP A 136 13.16 0.99 -0.34
N MET A 137 12.07 0.79 -1.09
CA MET A 137 10.92 -0.02 -0.65
C MET A 137 11.33 -1.45 -0.29
N ILE A 138 12.20 -2.07 -1.09
CA ILE A 138 12.71 -3.43 -0.90
C ILE A 138 13.60 -3.53 0.35
N ASP A 139 14.45 -2.54 0.62
CA ASP A 139 15.25 -2.53 1.85
C ASP A 139 14.39 -2.28 3.09
N ILE A 140 13.43 -1.34 3.01
CA ILE A 140 12.49 -1.06 4.10
C ILE A 140 11.64 -2.30 4.42
N SER A 141 11.17 -3.04 3.40
CA SER A 141 10.34 -4.23 3.61
C SER A 141 11.07 -5.35 4.33
N ARG A 142 12.37 -5.52 4.06
CA ARG A 142 13.24 -6.46 4.79
C ARG A 142 13.46 -5.98 6.22
N ASP A 143 13.85 -4.73 6.42
CA ASP A 143 14.25 -4.24 7.74
C ASP A 143 13.07 -4.05 8.72
N LEU A 144 11.83 -4.05 8.19
CA LEU A 144 10.60 -4.04 8.98
C LEU A 144 9.90 -5.40 9.06
N SER A 145 10.47 -6.45 8.47
CA SER A 145 9.77 -7.70 8.17
C SER A 145 9.33 -8.52 9.36
N GLU A 146 9.86 -8.30 10.56
CA GLU A 146 9.46 -9.08 11.75
C GLU A 146 7.95 -8.94 12.02
N TYR A 147 7.40 -7.75 11.80
CA TYR A 147 6.00 -7.46 12.10
C TYR A 147 5.20 -6.89 10.92
N TYR A 148 5.86 -6.32 9.91
CA TYR A 148 5.19 -5.45 8.94
C TYR A 148 5.40 -5.84 7.48
N SER A 149 4.38 -5.57 6.67
CA SER A 149 4.49 -5.47 5.21
C SER A 149 4.52 -4.01 4.79
N VAL A 150 5.17 -3.72 3.66
CA VAL A 150 5.34 -2.35 3.15
C VAL A 150 4.49 -2.15 1.91
N ILE A 151 3.91 -0.97 1.81
CA ILE A 151 2.86 -0.65 0.86
C ILE A 151 3.20 0.65 0.14
N TYR A 152 2.99 0.66 -1.17
CA TYR A 152 3.07 1.86 -1.99
C TYR A 152 1.78 2.08 -2.76
N ASN A 153 1.32 3.32 -2.78
CA ASN A 153 0.22 3.77 -3.61
C ASN A 153 0.76 4.76 -4.63
N GLY A 154 0.55 4.50 -5.93
CA GLY A 154 0.91 5.47 -6.97
C GLY A 154 0.21 6.81 -6.77
N PRO A 155 0.74 7.91 -7.33
CA PRO A 155 0.24 9.27 -7.12
C PRO A 155 -1.24 9.44 -7.54
N ARG A 156 -1.73 8.58 -8.44
CA ARG A 156 -3.12 8.53 -8.91
C ARG A 156 -3.80 7.19 -8.56
N CYS A 157 -3.36 6.53 -7.49
CA CYS A 157 -3.87 5.22 -7.07
C CYS A 157 -4.07 5.17 -5.55
N GLY A 158 -4.64 6.23 -4.96
CA GLY A 158 -4.96 6.28 -3.52
C GLY A 158 -3.90 6.94 -2.63
N ALA A 159 -2.84 7.52 -3.20
CA ALA A 159 -1.93 8.37 -2.45
C ALA A 159 -2.64 9.64 -1.96
N SER A 160 -2.56 9.92 -0.65
CA SER A 160 -3.15 11.12 -0.04
C SER A 160 -2.26 12.37 -0.13
N ALA A 161 -0.98 12.16 -0.43
CA ALA A 161 0.01 13.19 -0.72
C ALA A 161 0.82 12.78 -1.96
N PRO A 162 0.27 12.96 -3.17
CA PRO A 162 0.99 12.60 -4.40
C PRO A 162 2.19 13.52 -4.68
N ASP A 163 2.28 14.64 -3.98
CA ASP A 163 3.36 15.62 -4.01
C ASP A 163 4.56 15.26 -3.12
N HIS A 164 4.42 14.31 -2.19
CA HIS A 164 5.48 13.93 -1.25
C HIS A 164 5.64 12.41 -1.16
N LEU A 165 6.81 11.91 -1.57
CA LEU A 165 7.16 10.50 -1.54
C LEU A 165 6.99 9.87 -0.15
N HIS A 166 6.19 8.81 -0.09
CA HIS A 166 6.00 8.01 1.09
C HIS A 166 5.58 6.57 0.77
N PHE A 167 5.97 5.68 1.67
CA PHE A 167 5.43 4.33 1.82
C PHE A 167 4.50 4.27 3.04
N GLN A 168 3.77 3.19 3.16
CA GLN A 168 3.05 2.82 4.38
C GLN A 168 3.55 1.46 4.85
N ALA A 169 3.45 1.20 6.15
CA ALA A 169 3.70 -0.14 6.69
C ALA A 169 2.62 -0.49 7.71
N GLY A 170 2.24 -1.77 7.73
CA GLY A 170 1.18 -2.28 8.59
C GLY A 170 1.45 -3.72 8.98
N ASN A 171 0.79 -4.19 10.05
CA ASN A 171 0.98 -5.57 10.52
C ASN A 171 0.78 -6.58 9.39
N LYS A 172 1.72 -7.52 9.27
CA LYS A 172 1.59 -8.70 8.41
C LYS A 172 0.35 -9.51 8.76
N PHE A 173 -0.20 -10.21 7.78
CA PHE A 173 -1.36 -11.10 7.92
C PHE A 173 -2.67 -10.38 8.28
N PHE A 174 -2.65 -9.04 8.27
CA PHE A 174 -3.86 -8.24 8.40
C PHE A 174 -4.69 -8.27 7.11
N MET A 175 -3.98 -8.12 5.97
CA MET A 175 -4.58 -8.16 4.63
C MET A 175 -4.76 -9.63 4.21
N PRO A 176 -5.95 -10.05 3.75
CA PRO A 176 -6.16 -11.42 3.29
C PRO A 176 -5.14 -11.93 2.26
N ILE A 177 -4.64 -11.06 1.37
CA ILE A 177 -3.65 -11.46 0.37
C ILE A 177 -2.33 -11.94 0.97
N ASP A 178 -1.98 -11.51 2.19
CA ASP A 178 -0.73 -11.95 2.84
C ASP A 178 -0.74 -13.48 3.05
N ASP A 179 -1.90 -14.04 3.47
CA ASP A 179 -2.10 -15.48 3.70
C ASP A 179 -2.57 -16.23 2.43
N GLU A 180 -3.37 -15.57 1.60
CA GLU A 180 -4.10 -16.21 0.49
C GLU A 180 -3.30 -16.18 -0.82
N PHE A 181 -2.17 -15.46 -0.88
CA PHE A 181 -1.38 -15.26 -2.11
C PHE A 181 -1.03 -16.56 -2.83
N HIS A 182 -0.50 -17.57 -2.12
CA HIS A 182 -0.08 -18.81 -2.77
C HIS A 182 -1.26 -19.59 -3.36
N LEU A 183 -2.42 -19.57 -2.68
CA LEU A 183 -3.64 -20.19 -3.21
C LEU A 183 -4.09 -19.46 -4.48
N ILE A 184 -4.13 -18.12 -4.44
CA ILE A 184 -4.49 -17.29 -5.59
C ILE A 184 -3.51 -17.52 -6.76
N LYS A 185 -2.20 -17.53 -6.50
CA LYS A 185 -1.16 -17.78 -7.51
C LYS A 185 -1.32 -19.17 -8.12
N ASN A 186 -1.58 -20.19 -7.32
CA ASN A 186 -1.72 -21.56 -7.83
C ASN A 186 -2.99 -21.75 -8.67
N GLU A 187 -4.06 -21.07 -8.33
CA GLU A 187 -5.37 -21.23 -8.99
C GLU A 187 -5.52 -20.34 -10.23
N TYR A 188 -5.04 -19.10 -10.15
CA TYR A 188 -5.25 -18.05 -11.17
C TYR A 188 -3.96 -17.56 -11.82
N GLY A 189 -2.80 -18.05 -11.37
CA GLY A 189 -1.51 -17.60 -11.84
C GLY A 189 -1.16 -18.16 -13.21
N LYS A 190 -0.63 -17.28 -14.05
CA LYS A 190 0.05 -17.61 -15.29
C LYS A 190 1.53 -17.26 -15.13
N GLU A 191 2.37 -18.28 -15.26
CA GLU A 191 3.82 -18.12 -15.25
C GLU A 191 4.25 -17.17 -16.37
N ILE A 192 5.10 -16.20 -16.00
CA ILE A 192 5.84 -15.36 -16.94
C ILE A 192 7.27 -15.86 -17.02
N TYR A 193 7.87 -16.16 -15.86
CA TYR A 193 9.22 -16.68 -15.71
C TYR A 193 9.35 -17.43 -14.38
N GLU A 194 9.98 -18.59 -14.39
CA GLU A 194 10.29 -19.36 -13.18
C GLU A 194 11.71 -19.94 -13.25
N SER A 195 12.46 -19.78 -12.17
CA SER A 195 13.78 -20.38 -11.93
C SER A 195 14.01 -20.53 -10.43
N ASP A 196 15.10 -21.20 -10.03
CA ASP A 196 15.42 -21.43 -8.62
C ASP A 196 15.53 -20.12 -7.80
N ASP A 197 15.98 -19.03 -8.42
CA ASP A 197 16.25 -17.76 -7.74
C ASP A 197 15.18 -16.68 -7.98
N LEU A 198 14.25 -16.88 -8.92
CA LEU A 198 13.28 -15.86 -9.33
C LEU A 198 11.99 -16.49 -9.86
N SER A 199 10.87 -16.06 -9.29
CA SER A 199 9.51 -16.38 -9.74
C SER A 199 8.78 -15.10 -10.15
N MET A 200 8.21 -15.09 -11.36
CA MET A 200 7.38 -14.00 -11.86
C MET A 200 6.09 -14.55 -12.47
N PHE A 201 4.95 -14.14 -11.91
CA PHE A 201 3.62 -14.61 -12.33
C PHE A 201 2.70 -13.43 -12.57
N ALA A 202 1.80 -13.58 -13.54
CA ALA A 202 0.60 -12.75 -13.65
C ALA A 202 -0.58 -13.47 -13.03
N VAL A 203 -1.48 -12.72 -12.40
CA VAL A 203 -2.74 -13.24 -11.85
C VAL A 203 -3.90 -12.45 -12.43
N ASP A 204 -4.95 -13.15 -12.84
CA ASP A 204 -6.29 -12.62 -13.08
C ASP A 204 -7.29 -13.48 -12.31
N ASP A 205 -7.67 -13.04 -11.11
CA ASP A 205 -8.62 -13.76 -10.23
C ASP A 205 -10.09 -13.39 -10.49
N GLY A 206 -10.33 -12.72 -11.62
CA GLY A 206 -11.64 -12.25 -12.05
C GLY A 206 -12.06 -10.89 -11.47
N ILE A 207 -11.41 -10.38 -10.41
CA ILE A 207 -11.68 -9.02 -9.90
C ILE A 207 -10.41 -8.17 -9.69
N ARG A 208 -9.24 -8.79 -9.55
CA ARG A 208 -7.93 -8.17 -9.42
C ARG A 208 -7.01 -8.69 -10.51
N LYS A 209 -6.14 -7.82 -11.02
CA LYS A 209 -5.05 -8.19 -11.93
C LYS A 209 -3.74 -7.67 -11.39
N PHE A 210 -2.78 -8.56 -11.19
CA PHE A 210 -1.49 -8.19 -10.63
C PHE A 210 -0.36 -9.05 -11.17
N ILE A 211 0.86 -8.54 -11.02
CA ILE A 211 2.10 -9.27 -11.23
C ILE A 211 2.71 -9.54 -9.87
N SER A 212 3.22 -10.74 -9.66
CA SER A 212 4.07 -11.05 -8.51
C SER A 212 5.51 -11.26 -8.94
N ILE A 213 6.46 -10.74 -8.14
CA ILE A 213 7.90 -11.00 -8.26
C ILE A 213 8.34 -11.58 -6.91
N GLU A 214 8.86 -12.80 -6.90
CA GLU A 214 9.38 -13.47 -5.70
C GLU A 214 10.84 -13.88 -5.89
N SER A 215 11.70 -13.54 -4.94
CA SER A 215 13.12 -13.89 -4.95
C SER A 215 13.78 -13.54 -3.60
N ILE A 216 14.79 -14.32 -3.20
CA ILE A 216 15.69 -13.99 -2.08
C ILE A 216 16.83 -13.04 -2.47
N ASP A 217 17.05 -12.83 -3.77
CA ASP A 217 18.07 -11.92 -4.27
C ASP A 217 17.47 -10.53 -4.51
N ARG A 218 17.93 -9.58 -3.69
CA ARG A 218 17.53 -8.17 -3.73
C ARG A 218 17.70 -7.55 -5.12
N ASP A 219 18.83 -7.80 -5.76
CA ASP A 219 19.18 -7.16 -7.02
C ASP A 219 18.40 -7.78 -8.18
N LEU A 220 18.07 -9.09 -8.11
CA LEU A 220 17.13 -9.71 -9.04
C LEU A 220 15.73 -9.11 -8.93
N VAL A 221 15.20 -8.88 -7.72
CA VAL A 221 13.90 -8.22 -7.53
C VAL A 221 13.90 -6.83 -8.15
N ILE A 222 14.93 -6.01 -7.87
CA ILE A 222 15.05 -4.64 -8.39
C ILE A 222 15.17 -4.62 -9.92
N LYS A 223 16.03 -5.48 -10.49
CA LYS A 223 16.24 -5.56 -11.94
C LYS A 223 14.98 -6.03 -12.67
N THR A 224 14.28 -7.02 -12.10
CA THR A 224 13.03 -7.56 -12.66
C THR A 224 11.94 -6.50 -12.63
N PHE A 225 11.75 -5.81 -11.49
CA PHE A 225 10.80 -4.70 -11.40
C PHE A 225 11.14 -3.58 -12.39
N SER A 226 12.40 -3.19 -12.52
CA SER A 226 12.81 -2.11 -13.43
C SER A 226 12.48 -2.41 -14.89
N ARG A 227 12.69 -3.66 -15.32
CA ARG A 227 12.33 -4.12 -16.67
C ARG A 227 10.82 -4.19 -16.86
N PHE A 228 10.10 -4.76 -15.88
CA PHE A 228 8.64 -4.77 -15.87
C PHE A 228 8.07 -3.35 -15.95
N TYR A 229 8.57 -2.41 -15.14
CA TYR A 229 8.10 -1.03 -15.10
C TYR A 229 8.22 -0.36 -16.46
N LYS A 230 9.35 -0.54 -17.15
CA LYS A 230 9.56 0.00 -18.50
C LYS A 230 8.51 -0.54 -19.48
N ILE A 231 8.31 -1.86 -19.51
CA ILE A 231 7.31 -2.52 -20.37
C ILE A 231 5.91 -2.02 -20.04
N TYR A 232 5.55 -1.99 -18.76
CA TYR A 232 4.23 -1.57 -18.33
C TYR A 232 3.97 -0.10 -18.67
N SER A 233 4.96 0.78 -18.47
CA SER A 233 4.86 2.19 -18.84
C SER A 233 4.68 2.40 -20.34
N GLU A 234 5.40 1.64 -21.17
CA GLU A 234 5.27 1.69 -22.63
C GLU A 234 3.90 1.22 -23.11
N ILE A 235 3.38 0.11 -22.55
CA ILE A 235 2.06 -0.44 -22.91
C ILE A 235 0.93 0.50 -22.49
N MET A 236 1.00 1.06 -21.28
CA MET A 236 -0.03 1.97 -20.78
C MET A 236 0.03 3.36 -21.44
N ASN A 237 1.10 3.65 -22.20
CA ASN A 237 1.31 4.91 -22.90
C ASN A 237 1.11 6.13 -21.99
N GLU A 238 1.69 6.06 -20.79
CA GLU A 238 1.62 7.10 -19.76
C GLU A 238 2.94 7.89 -19.74
N ASP A 239 2.85 9.22 -19.90
CA ASP A 239 4.01 10.13 -19.79
C ASP A 239 4.50 10.29 -18.33
N ARG A 240 3.72 9.78 -17.39
CA ARG A 240 3.98 9.78 -15.94
C ARG A 240 4.05 8.34 -15.45
N GLU A 241 4.19 8.17 -14.13
CA GLU A 241 4.08 6.85 -13.53
C GLU A 241 2.75 6.17 -13.93
N PRO A 242 2.81 4.93 -14.48
CA PRO A 242 1.63 4.17 -14.79
C PRO A 242 0.89 3.80 -13.50
N LEU A 243 -0.43 3.68 -13.60
CA LEU A 243 -1.28 3.49 -12.44
C LEU A 243 -0.98 2.13 -11.78
N MET A 244 -0.50 2.14 -10.54
CA MET A 244 -0.20 0.93 -9.81
C MET A 244 -0.28 1.10 -8.29
N ASN A 245 -0.42 -0.03 -7.62
CA ASN A 245 -0.23 -0.17 -6.18
C ASN A 245 0.73 -1.33 -5.94
N LEU A 246 1.57 -1.23 -4.92
CA LEU A 246 2.48 -2.32 -4.56
C LEU A 246 2.27 -2.73 -3.10
N ILE A 247 2.43 -4.02 -2.85
CA ILE A 247 2.66 -4.59 -1.52
C ILE A 247 3.97 -5.37 -1.60
N SER A 248 4.90 -5.10 -0.69
CA SER A 248 6.12 -5.88 -0.50
C SER A 248 6.09 -6.55 0.86
N PHE A 249 6.22 -7.87 0.82
CA PHE A 249 6.30 -8.76 1.95
C PHE A 249 7.68 -9.44 1.91
N TYR A 250 8.31 -9.67 3.06
CA TYR A 250 9.61 -10.32 3.13
C TYR A 250 9.62 -11.38 4.23
N GLU A 251 10.15 -12.56 3.95
CA GLU A 251 10.44 -13.58 4.96
C GLU A 251 11.88 -14.03 4.82
N ALA A 252 12.59 -14.23 5.93
CA ALA A 252 14.02 -14.54 5.88
C ALA A 252 14.35 -15.82 5.10
N GLU A 253 13.44 -16.80 5.12
CA GLU A 253 13.59 -18.09 4.43
C GLU A 253 13.23 -18.02 2.94
N TYR A 254 12.27 -17.17 2.57
CA TYR A 254 11.68 -17.13 1.21
C TYR A 254 12.04 -15.88 0.40
N GLY A 255 12.66 -14.88 1.04
CA GLY A 255 12.97 -13.61 0.41
C GLY A 255 11.78 -12.67 0.29
N TRP A 256 11.84 -11.82 -0.72
CA TRP A 256 10.77 -10.87 -1.05
C TRP A 256 9.68 -11.54 -1.86
N ARG A 257 8.44 -11.14 -1.55
CA ARG A 257 7.28 -11.21 -2.44
C ARG A 257 6.79 -9.80 -2.68
N VAL A 258 6.83 -9.36 -3.93
CA VAL A 258 6.30 -8.07 -4.36
C VAL A 258 5.07 -8.32 -5.22
N ILE A 259 3.93 -7.78 -4.81
CA ILE A 259 2.67 -7.82 -5.56
C ILE A 259 2.45 -6.43 -6.15
N ILE A 260 2.31 -6.37 -7.47
CA ILE A 260 2.13 -5.15 -8.26
C ILE A 260 0.75 -5.20 -8.89
N PHE A 261 -0.20 -4.46 -8.32
CA PHE A 261 -1.56 -4.36 -8.83
C PHE A 261 -1.60 -3.42 -10.04
N LEU A 262 -2.07 -3.94 -11.17
CA LEU A 262 -2.08 -3.25 -12.46
C LEU A 262 -3.37 -2.43 -12.61
N ARG A 263 -3.29 -1.13 -12.35
CA ARG A 263 -4.48 -0.26 -12.29
C ARG A 263 -4.75 0.38 -13.66
N SER A 264 -6.02 0.69 -13.93
CA SER A 264 -6.47 1.45 -15.11
C SER A 264 -7.16 2.76 -14.72
N LYS A 265 -7.64 2.87 -13.46
CA LYS A 265 -8.31 4.06 -12.94
C LYS A 265 -7.93 4.33 -11.49
N HIS A 266 -7.93 5.62 -11.15
CA HIS A 266 -7.73 6.08 -9.77
C HIS A 266 -8.90 5.68 -8.86
N ARG A 267 -10.12 6.06 -9.25
CA ARG A 267 -11.35 5.88 -8.47
C ARG A 267 -12.43 5.27 -9.36
N PRO A 268 -13.30 4.40 -8.81
CA PRO A 268 -14.42 3.82 -9.54
C PRO A 268 -15.50 4.89 -9.80
N ALA A 269 -16.40 4.63 -10.76
CA ALA A 269 -17.53 5.50 -11.08
C ALA A 269 -18.42 5.76 -9.85
N ALA A 270 -18.59 4.75 -8.98
CA ALA A 270 -19.36 4.88 -7.74
C ALA A 270 -18.86 6.01 -6.81
N PHE A 271 -17.56 6.36 -6.85
CA PHE A 271 -17.03 7.48 -6.06
C PHE A 271 -17.59 8.83 -6.52
N PHE A 272 -17.78 8.99 -7.83
CA PHE A 272 -18.17 10.26 -8.45
C PHE A 272 -19.68 10.40 -8.65
N ALA A 273 -20.46 9.35 -8.44
CA ALA A 273 -21.90 9.41 -8.60
C ALA A 273 -22.54 10.46 -7.66
N GLU A 274 -23.65 11.01 -8.13
CA GLU A 274 -24.45 12.04 -7.43
C GLU A 274 -25.85 11.53 -7.04
N ASP A 275 -26.18 10.31 -7.43
CA ASP A 275 -27.44 9.62 -7.11
C ASP A 275 -27.25 8.56 -6.01
N GLU A 276 -28.25 7.70 -5.83
CA GLU A 276 -28.22 6.61 -4.86
C GLU A 276 -27.12 5.56 -5.12
N SER A 277 -26.49 5.53 -6.29
CA SER A 277 -25.37 4.63 -6.58
C SER A 277 -24.06 5.07 -5.91
N LYS A 278 -23.97 6.33 -5.44
CA LYS A 278 -22.76 6.87 -4.80
C LYS A 278 -22.26 6.01 -3.66
N MET A 279 -20.97 5.66 -3.72
CA MET A 279 -20.24 5.03 -2.62
C MET A 279 -18.91 5.73 -2.43
N LEU A 280 -18.60 6.15 -1.21
CA LEU A 280 -17.32 6.76 -0.91
C LEU A 280 -16.23 5.69 -0.75
N VAL A 281 -15.76 5.16 -1.87
CA VAL A 281 -14.74 4.10 -1.94
C VAL A 281 -13.67 4.45 -2.97
N SER A 282 -12.40 4.42 -2.57
CA SER A 282 -11.27 4.78 -3.41
C SER A 282 -10.18 3.72 -3.25
N PRO A 283 -10.32 2.55 -3.92
CA PRO A 283 -9.43 1.42 -3.69
C PRO A 283 -7.96 1.80 -3.86
N ALA A 284 -7.18 1.53 -2.83
CA ALA A 284 -5.73 1.61 -2.78
C ALA A 284 -5.16 0.21 -2.50
N ALA A 285 -3.85 0.10 -2.24
CA ALA A 285 -3.18 -1.18 -2.01
C ALA A 285 -3.81 -2.03 -0.88
N ILE A 286 -4.22 -1.41 0.24
CA ILE A 286 -4.84 -2.11 1.36
C ILE A 286 -6.21 -2.68 0.97
N ASP A 287 -6.99 -1.90 0.21
CA ASP A 287 -8.31 -2.29 -0.25
C ASP A 287 -8.25 -3.51 -1.16
N ILE A 288 -7.40 -3.44 -2.19
CA ILE A 288 -7.23 -4.53 -3.17
C ILE A 288 -6.38 -5.69 -2.63
N GLY A 289 -5.59 -5.46 -1.57
CA GLY A 289 -4.98 -6.49 -0.73
C GLY A 289 -6.00 -7.26 0.12
N GLY A 290 -7.26 -6.83 0.13
CA GLY A 290 -8.39 -7.59 0.69
C GLY A 290 -9.05 -6.94 1.91
N VAL A 291 -8.73 -5.69 2.24
CA VAL A 291 -9.42 -4.93 3.30
C VAL A 291 -9.99 -3.64 2.72
N CYS A 292 -11.14 -3.75 2.04
CA CYS A 292 -11.81 -2.63 1.39
C CYS A 292 -12.50 -1.72 2.41
N VAL A 293 -12.03 -0.48 2.53
CA VAL A 293 -12.44 0.45 3.58
C VAL A 293 -13.53 1.41 3.10
N PHE A 294 -14.62 1.45 3.86
CA PHE A 294 -15.74 2.36 3.69
C PHE A 294 -15.80 3.34 4.88
N PRO A 295 -15.62 4.64 4.65
CA PRO A 295 -15.70 5.65 5.72
C PRO A 295 -17.14 6.03 6.09
N ARG A 296 -18.13 5.69 5.26
CA ARG A 296 -19.55 5.95 5.49
C ARG A 296 -20.25 4.65 5.84
N GLU A 297 -21.00 4.66 6.94
CA GLU A 297 -21.68 3.46 7.42
C GLU A 297 -22.77 2.97 6.45
N GLU A 298 -23.47 3.90 5.78
CA GLU A 298 -24.46 3.56 4.76
C GLU A 298 -23.86 2.76 3.59
N ASP A 299 -22.66 3.14 3.13
CA ASP A 299 -21.97 2.48 2.02
C ASP A 299 -21.51 1.08 2.45
N PHE A 300 -20.97 0.96 3.67
CA PHE A 300 -20.64 -0.33 4.26
C PHE A 300 -21.86 -1.24 4.44
N ASN A 301 -23.01 -0.70 4.87
CA ASN A 301 -24.21 -1.51 5.05
C ASN A 301 -24.73 -2.00 3.70
N ARG A 302 -24.73 -1.13 2.69
CA ARG A 302 -25.30 -1.39 1.37
C ARG A 302 -24.43 -2.26 0.46
N ILE A 303 -23.09 -2.20 0.58
CA ILE A 303 -22.19 -2.93 -0.34
C ILE A 303 -22.50 -4.43 -0.36
N THR A 304 -22.66 -4.98 -1.56
CA THR A 304 -22.78 -6.42 -1.81
C THR A 304 -21.50 -7.01 -2.41
N LYS A 305 -21.42 -8.34 -2.51
CA LYS A 305 -20.30 -9.04 -3.15
C LYS A 305 -20.15 -8.61 -4.62
N GLU A 306 -21.26 -8.50 -5.33
CA GLU A 306 -21.33 -8.16 -6.76
C GLU A 306 -20.86 -6.71 -6.98
N GLN A 307 -21.37 -5.77 -6.18
CA GLN A 307 -20.94 -4.37 -6.26
C GLN A 307 -19.45 -4.21 -5.95
N LEU A 308 -18.94 -4.95 -4.96
CA LEU A 308 -17.51 -4.93 -4.63
C LEU A 308 -16.66 -5.48 -5.79
N ALA A 309 -17.11 -6.57 -6.40
CA ALA A 309 -16.46 -7.15 -7.58
C ALA A 309 -16.42 -6.15 -8.74
N ASP A 310 -17.53 -5.45 -9.00
CA ASP A 310 -17.62 -4.45 -10.07
C ASP A 310 -16.72 -3.24 -9.78
N ILE A 311 -16.70 -2.74 -8.54
CA ILE A 311 -15.80 -1.65 -8.11
C ILE A 311 -14.33 -2.03 -8.34
N PHE A 312 -13.94 -3.26 -8.01
CA PHE A 312 -12.56 -3.72 -8.19
C PHE A 312 -12.25 -3.87 -9.68
N LYS A 313 -13.06 -4.62 -10.43
CA LYS A 313 -12.87 -4.81 -11.89
C LYS A 313 -12.71 -3.48 -12.63
N GLU A 314 -13.47 -2.45 -12.24
CA GLU A 314 -13.44 -1.14 -12.90
C GLU A 314 -12.08 -0.43 -12.79
N VAL A 315 -11.33 -0.68 -11.70
CA VAL A 315 -10.08 0.02 -11.43
C VAL A 315 -8.82 -0.71 -11.88
N PHE A 316 -8.94 -1.96 -12.36
CA PHE A 316 -7.86 -2.76 -12.92
C PHE A 316 -7.80 -2.65 -14.45
N VAL A 317 -6.64 -2.95 -15.01
CA VAL A 317 -6.49 -3.17 -16.46
C VAL A 317 -7.46 -4.25 -16.95
N ASP A 318 -7.80 -4.19 -18.23
CA ASP A 318 -8.60 -5.24 -18.84
C ASP A 318 -7.76 -6.50 -19.15
N ARG A 319 -8.41 -7.56 -19.61
CA ARG A 319 -7.74 -8.82 -19.91
C ARG A 319 -6.80 -8.72 -21.11
N SER A 320 -7.15 -7.94 -22.13
CA SER A 320 -6.30 -7.74 -23.30
C SER A 320 -5.02 -7.00 -22.94
N GLU A 321 -5.11 -5.98 -22.09
CA GLU A 321 -3.98 -5.25 -21.54
C GLU A 321 -3.07 -6.18 -20.73
N LEU A 322 -3.63 -6.99 -19.82
CA LEU A 322 -2.86 -7.98 -19.06
C LEU A 322 -2.15 -8.98 -19.98
N GLU A 323 -2.84 -9.52 -21.00
CA GLU A 323 -2.25 -10.46 -21.95
C GLU A 323 -1.07 -9.85 -22.71
N LYS A 324 -1.17 -8.58 -23.13
CA LYS A 324 -0.05 -7.85 -23.76
C LYS A 324 1.12 -7.69 -22.78
N ILE A 325 0.86 -7.31 -21.54
CA ILE A 325 1.89 -7.16 -20.49
C ILE A 325 2.63 -8.49 -20.28
N ILE A 326 1.90 -9.60 -20.17
CA ILE A 326 2.48 -10.94 -20.03
C ILE A 326 3.38 -11.26 -21.22
N ILE A 327 2.91 -11.07 -22.45
CA ILE A 327 3.67 -11.38 -23.67
C ILE A 327 4.98 -10.58 -23.74
N GLU A 328 4.96 -9.31 -23.37
CA GLU A 328 6.17 -8.49 -23.38
C GLU A 328 7.11 -8.83 -22.20
N CYS A 329 6.57 -9.18 -21.04
CA CYS A 329 7.37 -9.54 -19.86
C CYS A 329 8.09 -10.88 -20.00
N THR A 330 7.69 -11.80 -20.87
CA THR A 330 8.47 -13.03 -21.14
C THR A 330 9.82 -12.77 -21.82
N LYS A 331 10.08 -11.52 -22.24
CA LYS A 331 11.34 -11.08 -22.85
C LYS A 331 12.33 -10.48 -21.82
N ILE A 332 11.94 -10.39 -20.54
CA ILE A 332 12.77 -9.94 -19.41
C ILE A 332 13.83 -10.98 -19.12
#